data_AF-A0A8H4XHX1-F1
#
_entry.id   AF-A0A8H4XHX1-F1
#
_cell.length_a   1.000
_cell.length_b   1.000
_cell.length_c   1.000
_cell.angle_alpha   90.00
_cell.angle_beta   90.00
_cell.angle_gamma   90.00
#
_symmetry.space_group_name_H-M   'P 1'
#
loop_
_entity.id
_entity.type
_entity.pdbx_description
1 polymer ?
#
loop_
_entity_poly.entity_id
_entity_poly.type
_entity_poly.pdbx_seq_one_letter_code
_entity_poly.pdbx_strand_id
1 'polypeptide(L)'
;MMLIPLALLATVAGASVLVSAPIGAEKQKPLGPGSAFECDLPPVLGPAGDGLPSADSLFSSHDAFMKQVRRHQAIVRVPSICYDDLGGFDEDERWAPFYDVHDVLAKTYPAVHKIATLEKVNRFGLVYTLAGSDSSLKPYLLAAHQDVVPVPDPSTWTHPPFDAYFDGEWLWGRGSSDDKNSLTALLSAIEALLTDAKWTPKRTLILAFGFDEECSGYKGASKIGDFLTERYGNDSLALILDEGGSGIQLIDDTLYVLPAVMEKGHVNIWAELHAKGGHSSIPLPHTSIGIMAEIVSALEANPFEPQVLKDSPVYNHLVCLARHSPNAEPKLYDLLKKGDLDEITAELIRVNPTARFLIQTTQAVDVIRGGQKINAMPEVVTLGVNYRIAPQDSAEKVQQRFVKHIDAVVQKYNLSVEAFEDDGASSVEDLSASDVDYEGHLVLKGTGKFDITPVSPTSGPVWDVFSGTIQHSFAFKGGKVVPVGEVMTGNTDTRHYLNLSPHIYRWTPSRQRGSENIHTVDERVRIDSHLDIVRFYYDLIRNFDAAEF
;
A
#
# COMPACT_ATOMS: atom_id res chain seq x y z
N MET A 1 14.80 43.85 72.16
CA MET A 1 13.48 44.36 72.58
C MET A 1 12.98 45.26 71.45
N MET A 2 11.83 44.88 70.87
CA MET A 2 11.06 45.59 69.82
C MET A 2 11.69 45.72 68.43
N LEU A 3 10.97 45.67 67.29
CA LEU A 3 9.76 44.98 66.81
C LEU A 3 9.57 45.49 65.35
N ILE A 4 9.75 44.59 64.37
CA ILE A 4 9.08 44.33 63.05
C ILE A 4 8.02 45.36 62.53
N PRO A 5 7.63 45.48 61.21
CA PRO A 5 8.18 45.05 59.89
C PRO A 5 8.18 46.14 58.77
N LEU A 6 8.80 45.82 57.62
CA LEU A 6 8.18 46.08 56.30
C LEU A 6 8.09 44.75 55.54
N ALA A 7 6.87 44.38 55.16
CA ALA A 7 6.52 43.12 54.53
C ALA A 7 6.77 43.15 53.02
N LEU A 8 7.27 42.06 52.45
CA LEU A 8 6.91 41.66 51.10
C LEU A 8 6.72 40.13 51.08
N LEU A 9 5.50 39.72 50.76
CA LEU A 9 5.05 38.34 50.66
C LEU A 9 5.74 37.63 49.48
N ALA A 10 6.31 36.46 49.76
CA ALA A 10 6.51 35.42 48.76
C ALA A 10 5.14 34.80 48.42
N THR A 11 4.76 34.85 47.15
CA THR A 11 3.69 34.03 46.59
C THR A 11 4.28 33.08 45.58
N VAL A 12 3.97 31.80 45.80
CA VAL A 12 4.27 30.66 44.93
C VAL A 12 3.55 30.88 43.61
N ALA A 13 4.29 31.08 42.53
CA ALA A 13 3.76 31.00 41.17
C ALA A 13 4.10 29.63 40.60
N GLY A 14 3.08 28.78 40.49
CA GLY A 14 3.16 27.56 39.69
C GLY A 14 3.43 27.94 38.23
N ALA A 15 4.48 27.34 37.66
CA ALA A 15 4.72 27.41 36.22
C ALA A 15 3.70 26.50 35.53
N SER A 16 2.60 27.10 35.08
CA SER A 16 1.72 26.52 34.08
C SER A 16 2.52 26.33 32.79
N VAL A 17 2.88 25.09 32.48
CA VAL A 17 3.35 24.73 31.14
C VAL A 17 2.12 24.78 30.24
N LEU A 18 2.02 25.86 29.47
CA LEU A 18 1.15 25.95 28.31
C LEU A 18 1.65 24.93 27.29
N VAL A 19 1.05 23.74 27.30
CA VAL A 19 1.14 22.79 26.20
C VAL A 19 0.45 23.45 25.01
N SER A 20 1.23 23.97 24.07
CA SER A 20 0.73 24.33 22.75
C SER A 20 0.27 23.03 22.10
N ALA A 21 -1.04 22.84 22.00
CA ALA A 21 -1.64 21.75 21.27
C ALA A 21 -1.10 21.75 19.82
N PRO A 22 -0.58 20.62 19.31
CA PRO A 22 -0.33 20.49 17.89
C PRO A 22 -1.67 20.61 17.17
N ILE A 23 -1.68 21.42 16.12
CA ILE A 23 -2.82 21.61 15.24
C ILE A 23 -3.09 20.28 14.52
N GLY A 24 -4.21 19.64 14.84
CA GLY A 24 -5.00 18.85 13.89
C GLY A 24 -4.48 17.47 13.48
N ALA A 25 -4.19 16.58 14.43
CA ALA A 25 -4.42 15.15 14.19
C ALA A 25 -5.83 14.82 14.71
N GLU A 26 -6.83 14.77 13.81
CA GLU A 26 -8.12 14.20 14.17
C GLU A 26 -7.88 12.74 14.60
N LYS A 27 -7.99 12.48 15.91
CA LYS A 27 -8.11 11.12 16.43
C LYS A 27 -9.25 10.45 15.67
N GLN A 28 -8.94 9.46 14.84
CA GLN A 28 -9.93 8.59 14.22
C GLN A 28 -10.88 8.11 15.32
N LYS A 29 -12.12 8.60 15.27
CA LYS A 29 -13.18 8.10 16.15
C LYS A 29 -13.65 6.76 15.57
N PRO A 30 -13.80 5.71 16.40
CA PRO A 30 -14.57 4.54 16.02
C PRO A 30 -15.93 5.03 15.52
N LEU A 31 -16.36 4.55 14.35
CA LEU A 31 -17.65 4.89 13.78
C LEU A 31 -18.73 4.63 14.85
N GLY A 32 -19.55 5.66 15.12
CA GLY A 32 -20.77 5.50 15.92
C GLY A 32 -21.75 4.54 15.23
N PRO A 33 -22.76 4.03 15.94
CA PRO A 33 -23.64 2.99 15.43
C PRO A 33 -24.53 3.54 14.31
N GLY A 34 -24.06 3.43 13.07
CA GLY A 34 -24.93 3.32 11.91
C GLY A 34 -25.76 2.03 12.01
N SER A 35 -26.78 1.89 11.18
CA SER A 35 -27.43 0.59 10.98
C SER A 35 -26.36 -0.50 10.77
N ALA A 36 -26.52 -1.66 11.42
CA ALA A 36 -25.56 -2.76 11.29
C ALA A 36 -25.32 -3.08 9.81
N PHE A 37 -24.06 -3.24 9.41
CA PHE A 37 -23.72 -3.65 8.04
C PHE A 37 -24.33 -5.02 7.75
N GLU A 38 -25.14 -5.13 6.70
CA GLU A 38 -25.85 -6.36 6.33
C GLU A 38 -25.35 -7.00 5.03
N CYS A 39 -24.37 -6.41 4.35
CA CYS A 39 -23.91 -6.83 3.02
C CYS A 39 -25.02 -6.89 1.96
N ASP A 40 -25.86 -5.85 1.92
CA ASP A 40 -26.76 -5.64 0.79
C ASP A 40 -25.98 -5.12 -0.42
N LEU A 41 -26.24 -5.72 -1.58
CA LEU A 41 -25.56 -5.35 -2.81
C LEU A 41 -26.40 -4.36 -3.61
N PRO A 42 -25.78 -3.29 -4.15
CA PRO A 42 -26.46 -2.45 -5.12
C PRO A 42 -26.76 -3.25 -6.41
N PRO A 43 -27.69 -2.77 -7.25
CA PRO A 43 -27.97 -3.39 -8.53
C PRO A 43 -26.69 -3.54 -9.39
N VAL A 44 -26.62 -4.61 -10.17
CA VAL A 44 -25.58 -4.79 -11.18
C VAL A 44 -25.62 -3.60 -12.16
N LEU A 45 -24.45 -3.00 -12.42
CA LEU A 45 -24.33 -1.84 -13.29
C LEU A 45 -23.38 -2.14 -14.45
N GLY A 46 -23.94 -2.48 -15.60
CA GLY A 46 -23.22 -2.48 -16.87
C GLY A 46 -23.43 -1.15 -17.61
N PRO A 47 -22.49 -0.71 -18.46
CA PRO A 47 -22.70 0.46 -19.28
C PRO A 47 -23.91 0.29 -20.20
N ALA A 48 -24.77 1.30 -20.26
CA ALA A 48 -26.01 1.25 -21.02
C ALA A 48 -26.31 2.60 -21.70
N GLY A 49 -26.84 2.53 -22.93
CA GLY A 49 -27.42 3.70 -23.61
C GLY A 49 -26.44 4.69 -24.24
N ASP A 50 -25.13 4.43 -24.21
CA ASP A 50 -24.10 5.30 -24.79
C ASP A 50 -23.76 4.99 -26.27
N GLY A 51 -24.29 3.91 -26.84
CA GLY A 51 -24.08 3.53 -28.23
C GLY A 51 -22.67 3.02 -28.56
N LEU A 52 -21.87 2.73 -27.52
CA LEU A 52 -20.54 2.13 -27.62
C LEU A 52 -20.63 0.58 -27.62
N PRO A 53 -19.69 -0.09 -28.29
CA PRO A 53 -19.59 -1.56 -28.23
C PRO A 53 -19.31 -2.04 -26.80
N SER A 54 -19.74 -3.27 -26.47
CA SER A 54 -19.43 -3.86 -25.16
C SER A 54 -17.93 -4.18 -25.05
N ALA A 55 -17.40 -4.17 -23.82
CA ALA A 55 -16.01 -4.56 -23.56
C ALA A 55 -15.70 -5.95 -24.14
N ASP A 56 -16.60 -6.92 -23.98
CA ASP A 56 -16.45 -8.26 -24.56
C ASP A 56 -16.32 -8.24 -26.08
N SER A 57 -17.10 -7.41 -26.78
CA SER A 57 -17.04 -7.34 -28.24
C SER A 57 -15.72 -6.75 -28.74
N LEU A 58 -15.14 -5.80 -27.99
CA LEU A 58 -13.87 -5.15 -28.34
C LEU A 58 -12.65 -6.02 -28.01
N PHE A 59 -12.68 -6.72 -26.87
CA PHE A 59 -11.48 -7.29 -26.26
C PHE A 59 -11.40 -8.82 -26.31
N SER A 60 -12.36 -9.52 -26.95
CA SER A 60 -12.37 -11.00 -26.98
C SER A 60 -11.83 -11.64 -28.26
N SER A 61 -11.50 -10.86 -29.29
CA SER A 61 -10.91 -11.40 -30.53
C SER A 61 -9.44 -11.77 -30.34
N HIS A 62 -8.94 -12.70 -31.16
CA HIS A 62 -7.51 -13.04 -31.18
C HIS A 62 -6.64 -11.83 -31.53
N ASP A 63 -7.10 -10.96 -32.43
CA ASP A 63 -6.39 -9.73 -32.78
C ASP A 63 -6.31 -8.75 -31.61
N ALA A 64 -7.40 -8.61 -30.84
CA ALA A 64 -7.40 -7.81 -29.61
C ALA A 64 -6.46 -8.39 -28.57
N PHE A 65 -6.48 -9.71 -28.37
CA PHE A 65 -5.56 -10.41 -27.48
C PHE A 65 -4.10 -10.14 -27.86
N MET A 66 -3.73 -10.39 -29.12
CA MET A 66 -2.35 -10.17 -29.59
C MET A 66 -1.96 -8.68 -29.62
N LYS A 67 -2.93 -7.77 -29.75
CA LYS A 67 -2.68 -6.33 -29.61
C LYS A 67 -2.28 -6.00 -28.18
N GLN A 68 -2.95 -6.55 -27.17
CA GLN A 68 -2.57 -6.32 -25.77
C GLN A 68 -1.22 -6.96 -25.44
N VAL A 69 -0.92 -8.16 -25.95
CA VAL A 69 0.44 -8.74 -25.84
C VAL A 69 1.48 -7.73 -26.31
N ARG A 70 1.33 -7.19 -27.52
CA ARG A 70 2.31 -6.24 -28.09
C ARG A 70 2.42 -4.94 -27.30
N ARG A 71 1.30 -4.40 -26.81
CA ARG A 71 1.28 -3.18 -26.00
C ARG A 71 2.00 -3.38 -24.68
N HIS A 72 1.69 -4.46 -23.98
CA HIS A 72 2.31 -4.77 -22.70
C HIS A 72 3.79 -5.13 -22.86
N GLN A 73 4.13 -5.91 -23.88
CA GLN A 73 5.53 -6.17 -24.23
C GLN A 73 6.35 -4.90 -24.49
N ALA A 74 5.76 -3.88 -25.09
CA ALA A 74 6.50 -2.66 -25.42
C ALA A 74 7.01 -1.95 -24.16
N ILE A 75 6.21 -1.89 -23.10
CA ILE A 75 6.59 -1.22 -21.85
C ILE A 75 7.41 -2.13 -20.91
N VAL A 76 7.11 -3.44 -20.87
CA VAL A 76 7.87 -4.41 -20.05
C VAL A 76 9.32 -4.49 -20.50
N ARG A 77 9.61 -4.20 -21.78
CA ARG A 77 10.99 -4.14 -22.29
C ARG A 77 11.81 -2.97 -21.78
N VAL A 78 11.19 -1.95 -21.18
CA VAL A 78 11.90 -0.77 -20.67
C VAL A 78 12.28 -1.01 -19.20
N PRO A 79 13.57 -1.02 -18.83
CA PRO A 79 14.00 -1.29 -17.45
C PRO A 79 13.90 -0.03 -16.57
N SER A 80 12.67 0.44 -16.31
CA SER A 80 12.35 1.59 -15.43
C SER A 80 12.49 1.23 -13.95
N ILE A 81 13.70 0.87 -13.52
CA ILE A 81 13.93 0.33 -12.18
C ILE A 81 14.00 1.44 -11.14
N CYS A 82 13.26 1.31 -10.05
CA CYS A 82 13.43 2.15 -8.86
C CYS A 82 14.48 1.54 -7.93
N TYR A 83 15.44 2.35 -7.47
CA TYR A 83 16.42 1.96 -6.46
C TYR A 83 16.30 2.87 -5.24
N ASP A 84 16.45 2.28 -4.04
CA ASP A 84 16.41 3.02 -2.78
C ASP A 84 17.47 4.14 -2.69
N ASP A 85 18.54 4.05 -3.49
CA ASP A 85 19.67 4.97 -3.51
C ASP A 85 19.76 5.83 -4.79
N LEU A 86 18.63 6.07 -5.47
CA LEU A 86 18.60 6.94 -6.65
C LEU A 86 19.04 8.38 -6.33
N GLY A 87 20.02 8.86 -7.09
CA GLY A 87 20.56 10.21 -7.00
C GLY A 87 19.66 11.29 -7.61
N GLY A 88 20.20 12.49 -7.75
CA GLY A 88 19.52 13.60 -8.43
C GLY A 88 19.25 13.30 -9.90
N PHE A 89 18.17 13.86 -10.46
CA PHE A 89 17.76 13.60 -11.85
C PHE A 89 18.80 13.98 -12.91
N ASP A 90 19.70 14.91 -12.61
CA ASP A 90 20.76 15.39 -13.51
C ASP A 90 22.11 14.70 -13.25
N GLU A 91 22.20 13.85 -12.23
CA GLU A 91 23.45 13.21 -11.76
C GLU A 91 23.42 11.68 -11.88
N ASP A 92 22.23 11.09 -11.90
CA ASP A 92 22.03 9.65 -11.92
C ASP A 92 21.45 9.18 -13.26
N GLU A 93 22.28 8.55 -14.08
CA GLU A 93 21.87 8.01 -15.39
C GLU A 93 20.82 6.90 -15.30
N ARG A 94 20.59 6.31 -14.10
CA ARG A 94 19.54 5.30 -13.88
C ARG A 94 18.13 5.86 -14.08
N TRP A 95 17.97 7.18 -14.16
CA TRP A 95 16.70 7.82 -14.56
C TRP A 95 16.43 7.78 -16.07
N ALA A 96 17.44 7.47 -16.91
CA ALA A 96 17.29 7.52 -18.37
C ALA A 96 16.16 6.63 -18.93
N PRO A 97 15.93 5.39 -18.44
CA PRO A 97 14.86 4.52 -18.95
C PRO A 97 13.45 5.11 -18.83
N PHE A 98 13.22 6.08 -17.94
CA PHE A 98 11.90 6.72 -17.82
C PHE A 98 11.57 7.61 -19.03
N TYR A 99 12.57 8.16 -19.72
CA TYR A 99 12.33 8.80 -21.02
C TYR A 99 11.87 7.79 -22.08
N ASP A 100 12.48 6.60 -22.09
CA ASP A 100 12.10 5.52 -23.01
C ASP A 100 10.66 5.02 -22.72
N VAL A 101 10.25 4.96 -21.44
CA VAL A 101 8.85 4.68 -21.07
C VAL A 101 7.94 5.70 -21.75
N HIS A 102 8.23 6.99 -21.66
CA HIS A 102 7.38 8.05 -22.23
C HIS A 102 7.28 7.94 -23.75
N ASP A 103 8.39 7.64 -24.43
CA ASP A 103 8.42 7.44 -25.88
C ASP A 103 7.61 6.21 -26.31
N VAL A 104 7.72 5.11 -25.56
CA VAL A 104 6.93 3.89 -25.77
C VAL A 104 5.44 4.19 -25.59
N LEU A 105 5.06 4.92 -24.54
CA LEU A 105 3.66 5.27 -24.29
C LEU A 105 3.09 6.14 -25.41
N ALA A 106 3.83 7.16 -25.86
CA ALA A 106 3.41 8.06 -26.94
C ALA A 106 3.20 7.29 -28.26
N LYS A 107 4.06 6.33 -28.56
CA LYS A 107 3.96 5.49 -29.76
C LYS A 107 2.82 4.48 -29.67
N THR A 108 2.56 3.94 -28.49
CA THR A 108 1.63 2.82 -28.27
C THR A 108 0.17 3.29 -28.14
N TYR A 109 -0.03 4.50 -27.63
CA TYR A 109 -1.34 5.10 -27.34
C TYR A 109 -1.47 6.50 -27.98
N PRO A 110 -1.47 6.59 -29.33
CA PRO A 110 -1.45 7.86 -30.03
C PRO A 110 -2.73 8.68 -29.85
N ALA A 111 -3.92 8.06 -29.68
CA ALA A 111 -5.14 8.82 -29.45
C ALA A 111 -5.12 9.50 -28.07
N VAL A 112 -4.68 8.77 -27.03
CA VAL A 112 -4.47 9.34 -25.69
C VAL A 112 -3.53 10.54 -25.75
N HIS A 113 -2.34 10.39 -26.34
CA HIS A 113 -1.35 11.47 -26.40
C HIS A 113 -1.74 12.65 -27.30
N LYS A 114 -2.68 12.43 -28.21
CA LYS A 114 -3.21 13.50 -29.08
C LYS A 114 -4.33 14.28 -28.40
N ILE A 115 -5.17 13.63 -27.60
CA ILE A 115 -6.42 14.20 -27.10
C ILE A 115 -6.32 14.63 -25.63
N ALA A 116 -5.65 13.85 -24.78
CA ALA A 116 -5.46 14.21 -23.38
C ALA A 116 -4.40 15.30 -23.24
N THR A 117 -4.61 16.21 -22.28
CA THR A 117 -3.56 17.13 -21.84
C THR A 117 -2.58 16.36 -20.98
N LEU A 118 -1.32 16.25 -21.41
CA LEU A 118 -0.25 15.61 -20.64
C LEU A 118 0.60 16.66 -19.92
N GLU A 119 0.73 16.52 -18.61
CA GLU A 119 1.61 17.33 -17.77
C GLU A 119 2.64 16.44 -17.07
N LYS A 120 3.91 16.84 -17.14
CA LYS A 120 5.00 16.14 -16.46
C LYS A 120 5.26 16.78 -15.09
N VAL A 121 4.93 16.07 -14.02
CA VAL A 121 5.11 16.51 -12.63
C VAL A 121 6.43 15.97 -12.10
N ASN A 122 7.23 16.86 -11.49
CA ASN A 122 8.55 16.53 -10.94
C ASN A 122 9.45 15.71 -11.90
N ARG A 123 9.40 16.06 -13.19
CA ARG A 123 10.12 15.46 -14.34
C ARG A 123 9.48 14.21 -14.96
N PHE A 124 9.26 13.15 -14.17
CA PHE A 124 8.81 11.85 -14.72
C PHE A 124 7.38 11.44 -14.37
N GLY A 125 6.73 12.13 -13.43
CA GLY A 125 5.33 11.87 -13.09
C GLY A 125 4.44 12.29 -14.25
N LEU A 126 3.57 11.40 -14.72
CA LEU A 126 2.70 11.69 -15.86
C LEU A 126 1.28 11.93 -15.37
N VAL A 127 0.74 13.12 -15.63
CA VAL A 127 -0.67 13.43 -15.39
C VAL A 127 -1.36 13.67 -16.73
N TYR A 128 -2.26 12.76 -17.10
CA TYR A 128 -3.11 12.92 -18.28
C TYR A 128 -4.49 13.42 -17.84
N THR A 129 -4.96 14.54 -18.39
CA THR A 129 -6.30 15.08 -18.12
C THR A 129 -7.15 15.02 -19.38
N LEU A 130 -8.26 14.30 -19.30
CA LEU A 130 -9.35 14.30 -20.28
C LEU A 130 -10.47 15.18 -19.73
N ALA A 131 -10.52 16.43 -20.18
CA ALA A 131 -11.49 17.40 -19.71
C ALA A 131 -12.92 16.98 -20.08
N GLY A 132 -13.79 16.88 -19.08
CA GLY A 132 -15.20 16.58 -19.25
C GLY A 132 -15.99 17.80 -19.73
N SER A 133 -17.12 17.56 -20.41
CA SER A 133 -18.02 18.64 -20.83
C SER A 133 -18.79 19.30 -19.69
N ASP A 134 -18.93 18.62 -18.54
CA ASP A 134 -19.67 19.12 -17.37
C ASP A 134 -18.71 19.42 -16.22
N SER A 135 -18.44 20.71 -16.00
CA SER A 135 -17.54 21.18 -14.93
C SER A 135 -18.16 21.14 -13.53
N SER A 136 -19.45 20.79 -13.40
CA SER A 136 -20.10 20.64 -12.09
C SER A 136 -19.82 19.28 -11.45
N LEU A 137 -19.43 18.28 -12.24
CA LEU A 137 -19.09 16.95 -11.76
C LEU A 137 -17.66 16.91 -11.24
N LYS A 138 -17.46 16.40 -10.01
CA LYS A 138 -16.11 16.14 -9.48
C LYS A 138 -15.33 15.20 -10.42
N PRO A 139 -14.06 15.49 -10.77
CA PRO A 139 -13.23 14.56 -11.53
C PRO A 139 -13.01 13.26 -10.77
N TYR A 140 -12.53 12.23 -11.46
CA TYR A 140 -12.04 11.01 -10.82
C TYR A 140 -10.66 10.67 -11.35
N LEU A 141 -9.88 9.97 -10.51
CA LEU A 141 -8.49 9.64 -10.77
C LEU A 141 -8.29 8.14 -10.85
N LEU A 142 -7.62 7.70 -11.90
CA LEU A 142 -7.13 6.34 -12.06
C LEU A 142 -5.60 6.37 -12.03
N ALA A 143 -5.01 5.74 -11.03
CA ALA A 143 -3.57 5.68 -10.81
C ALA A 143 -2.96 4.35 -11.28
N ALA A 144 -1.66 4.40 -11.51
CA ALA A 144 -0.74 3.27 -11.71
C ALA A 144 0.69 3.81 -11.54
N HIS A 145 1.71 2.97 -11.59
CA HIS A 145 3.11 3.44 -11.60
C HIS A 145 3.94 2.92 -12.78
N GLN A 146 5.02 3.64 -13.08
CA GLN A 146 5.90 3.37 -14.22
C GLN A 146 7.07 2.47 -13.86
N ASP A 147 7.47 2.50 -12.59
CA ASP A 147 8.68 1.88 -12.10
C ASP A 147 8.49 0.39 -11.78
N VAL A 148 9.59 -0.27 -11.46
CA VAL A 148 9.64 -1.68 -11.08
C VAL A 148 10.75 -1.90 -10.07
N VAL A 149 10.64 -2.92 -9.22
CA VAL A 149 11.76 -3.32 -8.35
C VAL A 149 12.99 -3.82 -9.13
N PRO A 150 14.20 -3.77 -8.52
CA PRO A 150 15.41 -4.33 -9.11
C PRO A 150 15.33 -5.82 -9.42
N VAL A 151 16.24 -6.27 -10.30
CA VAL A 151 16.51 -7.69 -10.56
C VAL A 151 17.91 -8.02 -10.02
N PRO A 152 18.04 -8.65 -8.84
CA PRO A 152 19.33 -8.89 -8.22
C PRO A 152 20.27 -9.76 -9.06
N ASP A 153 19.73 -10.85 -9.64
CA ASP A 153 20.47 -11.76 -10.50
C ASP A 153 19.61 -12.19 -11.70
N PRO A 154 19.76 -11.54 -12.87
CA PRO A 154 19.04 -11.91 -14.08
C PRO A 154 19.28 -13.36 -14.55
N SER A 155 20.37 -14.01 -14.14
CA SER A 155 20.68 -15.39 -14.56
C SER A 155 19.78 -16.44 -13.89
N THR A 156 19.09 -16.05 -12.81
CA THR A 156 18.12 -16.92 -12.12
C THR A 156 16.78 -17.02 -12.85
N TRP A 157 16.52 -16.14 -13.82
CA TRP A 157 15.26 -16.09 -14.55
C TRP A 157 15.23 -17.12 -15.68
N THR A 158 14.06 -17.75 -15.85
CA THR A 158 13.80 -18.66 -16.98
C THR A 158 13.86 -17.92 -18.31
N HIS A 159 13.38 -16.67 -18.35
CA HIS A 159 13.47 -15.75 -19.47
C HIS A 159 14.07 -14.42 -19.00
N PRO A 160 14.92 -13.74 -19.79
CA PRO A 160 15.50 -12.48 -19.35
C PRO A 160 14.41 -11.48 -18.92
N PRO A 161 14.60 -10.79 -17.79
CA PRO A 161 13.52 -10.07 -17.10
C PRO A 161 12.87 -8.95 -17.92
N PHE A 162 13.58 -8.41 -18.91
CA PHE A 162 13.09 -7.32 -19.78
C PHE A 162 12.96 -7.75 -21.25
N ASP A 163 12.94 -9.04 -21.57
CA ASP A 163 12.66 -9.50 -22.94
C ASP A 163 11.16 -9.41 -23.29
N ALA A 164 10.32 -9.39 -22.24
CA ALA A 164 8.86 -9.49 -22.32
C ALA A 164 8.44 -10.75 -23.13
N TYR A 165 8.95 -11.91 -22.74
CA TYR A 165 8.70 -13.16 -23.45
C TYR A 165 7.24 -13.61 -23.28
N PHE A 166 6.57 -13.93 -24.39
CA PHE A 166 5.19 -14.43 -24.36
C PHE A 166 5.17 -15.88 -24.87
N ASP A 167 4.68 -16.80 -24.04
CA ASP A 167 4.68 -18.24 -24.34
C ASP A 167 3.38 -18.76 -24.97
N GLY A 168 2.39 -17.87 -25.18
CA GLY A 168 1.05 -18.22 -25.64
C GLY A 168 -0.03 -18.06 -24.57
N GLU A 169 0.36 -17.98 -23.30
CA GLU A 169 -0.54 -17.81 -22.16
C GLU A 169 -0.06 -16.71 -21.21
N TRP A 170 1.22 -16.80 -20.83
CA TRP A 170 1.90 -15.90 -19.90
C TRP A 170 2.83 -14.95 -20.63
N LEU A 171 2.80 -13.69 -20.19
CA LEU A 171 3.84 -12.72 -20.48
C LEU A 171 4.79 -12.65 -19.28
N TRP A 172 6.03 -13.03 -19.53
CA TRP A 172 7.11 -13.08 -18.55
C TRP A 172 7.94 -11.81 -18.61
N GLY A 173 8.19 -11.22 -17.46
CA GLY A 173 9.09 -10.08 -17.31
C GLY A 173 8.82 -9.26 -16.05
N ARG A 174 9.85 -8.57 -15.57
CA ARG A 174 9.75 -7.64 -14.44
C ARG A 174 8.80 -6.48 -14.80
N GLY A 175 7.81 -6.27 -13.95
CA GLY A 175 6.73 -5.31 -14.16
C GLY A 175 5.63 -5.78 -15.09
N SER A 176 5.66 -7.04 -15.56
CA SER A 176 4.55 -7.61 -16.30
C SER A 176 3.28 -7.73 -15.45
N SER A 177 3.40 -7.82 -14.13
CA SER A 177 2.29 -7.77 -13.18
C SER A 177 2.24 -6.45 -12.42
N ASP A 178 3.36 -5.99 -11.87
CA ASP A 178 3.43 -4.86 -10.93
C ASP A 178 4.33 -3.72 -11.45
N ASP A 179 3.79 -2.59 -11.90
CA ASP A 179 2.36 -2.31 -12.18
C ASP A 179 2.14 -1.81 -13.61
N LYS A 180 3.06 -2.14 -14.52
CA LYS A 180 2.86 -1.82 -15.94
C LYS A 180 1.62 -2.50 -16.51
N ASN A 181 1.11 -3.53 -15.83
CA ASN A 181 -0.14 -4.20 -16.14
C ASN A 181 -1.34 -3.25 -16.01
N SER A 182 -1.53 -2.58 -14.87
CA SER A 182 -2.64 -1.63 -14.69
C SER A 182 -2.45 -0.41 -15.57
N LEU A 183 -1.22 0.12 -15.67
CA LEU A 183 -0.87 1.24 -16.54
C LEU A 183 -1.27 0.97 -18.00
N THR A 184 -0.85 -0.17 -18.57
CA THR A 184 -1.17 -0.50 -19.97
C THR A 184 -2.63 -0.88 -20.18
N ALA A 185 -3.29 -1.46 -19.18
CA ALA A 185 -4.70 -1.77 -19.25
C ALA A 185 -5.57 -0.49 -19.27
N LEU A 186 -5.26 0.47 -18.39
CA LEU A 186 -5.89 1.80 -18.35
C LEU A 186 -5.75 2.52 -19.69
N LEU A 187 -4.52 2.65 -20.18
CA LEU A 187 -4.27 3.31 -21.47
C LEU A 187 -4.93 2.57 -22.64
N SER A 188 -5.04 1.24 -22.57
CA SER A 188 -5.73 0.46 -23.61
C SER A 188 -7.23 0.67 -23.64
N ALA A 189 -7.88 0.75 -22.47
CA ALA A 189 -9.30 1.06 -22.35
C ALA A 189 -9.60 2.48 -22.87
N ILE A 190 -8.79 3.45 -22.47
CA ILE A 190 -8.97 4.86 -22.86
C ILE A 190 -8.67 5.08 -24.34
N GLU A 191 -7.60 4.47 -24.86
CA GLU A 191 -7.30 4.51 -26.30
C GLU A 191 -8.47 3.93 -27.11
N ALA A 192 -9.12 2.86 -26.64
CA ALA A 192 -10.30 2.32 -27.32
C ALA A 192 -11.48 3.31 -27.30
N LEU A 193 -11.78 3.91 -26.14
CA LEU A 193 -12.83 4.92 -26.00
C LEU A 193 -12.58 6.15 -26.89
N LEU A 194 -11.36 6.70 -26.88
CA LEU A 194 -10.99 7.88 -27.65
C LEU A 194 -10.95 7.65 -29.16
N THR A 195 -10.84 6.40 -29.61
CA THR A 195 -10.93 6.06 -31.04
C THR A 195 -12.37 5.93 -31.55
N ASP A 196 -13.36 5.81 -30.67
CA ASP A 196 -14.77 5.85 -31.05
C ASP A 196 -15.29 7.29 -31.01
N ALA A 197 -15.65 7.83 -32.17
CA ALA A 197 -16.10 9.22 -32.30
C ALA A 197 -17.41 9.54 -31.55
N LYS A 198 -18.11 8.52 -31.02
CA LYS A 198 -19.32 8.72 -30.21
C LYS A 198 -19.02 9.03 -28.75
N TRP A 199 -17.80 8.76 -28.28
CA TRP A 199 -17.45 9.01 -26.89
C TRP A 199 -16.70 10.32 -26.73
N THR A 200 -17.23 11.16 -25.85
CA THR A 200 -16.56 12.34 -25.32
C THR A 200 -16.87 12.39 -23.82
N PRO A 201 -15.87 12.59 -22.96
CA PRO A 201 -16.10 12.55 -21.51
C PRO A 201 -17.07 13.66 -21.09
N LYS A 202 -18.11 13.30 -20.33
CA LYS A 202 -18.96 14.22 -19.57
C LYS A 202 -18.26 14.65 -18.28
N ARG A 203 -17.68 13.71 -17.53
CA ARG A 203 -16.93 13.93 -16.29
C ARG A 203 -15.43 13.95 -16.60
N THR A 204 -14.70 14.87 -15.95
CA THR A 204 -13.24 14.93 -16.14
C THR A 204 -12.57 13.67 -15.59
N LEU A 205 -11.77 13.01 -16.44
CA LEU A 205 -10.95 11.84 -16.07
C LEU A 205 -9.49 12.27 -15.97
N ILE A 206 -8.87 11.92 -14.85
CA ILE A 206 -7.45 12.14 -14.57
C ILE A 206 -6.75 10.78 -14.51
N LEU A 207 -5.63 10.65 -15.22
CA LEU A 207 -4.68 9.55 -15.02
C LEU A 207 -3.46 10.11 -14.34
N ALA A 208 -2.96 9.43 -13.31
CA ALA A 208 -1.76 9.80 -12.59
C ALA A 208 -0.81 8.61 -12.56
N PHE A 209 0.35 8.73 -13.22
CA PHE A 209 1.37 7.69 -13.22
C PHE A 209 2.60 8.13 -12.45
N GLY A 210 2.79 7.53 -11.27
CA GLY A 210 3.99 7.62 -10.45
C GLY A 210 5.21 7.03 -11.16
N PHE A 211 6.40 7.22 -10.59
CA PHE A 211 7.65 6.71 -11.18
C PHE A 211 8.68 6.26 -10.12
N ASP A 212 8.25 6.19 -8.86
CA ASP A 212 9.06 5.72 -7.75
C ASP A 212 8.20 5.07 -6.65
N GLU A 213 7.05 4.46 -6.99
CA GLU A 213 6.16 3.77 -6.02
C GLU A 213 6.95 2.72 -5.23
N GLU A 214 7.79 1.95 -5.93
CA GLU A 214 8.61 0.87 -5.39
C GLU A 214 9.72 1.41 -4.46
N CYS A 215 9.92 2.74 -4.43
CA CYS A 215 10.76 3.48 -3.49
C CYS A 215 9.96 4.48 -2.63
N SER A 216 8.68 4.18 -2.37
CA SER A 216 7.73 4.93 -1.55
C SER A 216 7.03 6.15 -2.17
N GLY A 217 7.21 6.44 -3.46
CA GLY A 217 6.42 7.43 -4.20
C GLY A 217 6.73 8.90 -3.87
N TYR A 218 7.85 9.19 -3.18
CA TYR A 218 8.14 10.53 -2.66
C TYR A 218 8.46 11.57 -3.74
N LYS A 219 8.99 11.15 -4.89
CA LYS A 219 9.31 12.03 -6.02
C LYS A 219 8.19 12.04 -7.06
N GLY A 220 7.44 10.94 -7.21
CA GLY A 220 6.34 10.76 -8.13
C GLY A 220 5.00 11.13 -7.51
N ALA A 221 4.33 10.16 -6.91
CA ALA A 221 2.95 10.32 -6.45
C ALA A 221 2.78 11.41 -5.39
N SER A 222 3.72 11.58 -4.46
CA SER A 222 3.70 12.71 -3.51
C SER A 222 3.61 14.05 -4.22
N LYS A 223 4.42 14.25 -5.27
CA LYS A 223 4.42 15.50 -6.05
C LYS A 223 3.22 15.63 -6.96
N ILE A 224 2.70 14.53 -7.47
CA ILE A 224 1.41 14.52 -8.18
C ILE A 224 0.28 14.91 -7.21
N GLY A 225 0.30 14.43 -5.97
CA GLY A 225 -0.68 14.75 -4.94
C GLY A 225 -0.68 16.23 -4.60
N ASP A 226 0.51 16.81 -4.39
CA ASP A 226 0.70 18.26 -4.21
C ASP A 226 0.08 19.05 -5.39
N PHE A 227 0.42 18.65 -6.62
CA PHE A 227 -0.05 19.28 -7.85
C PHE A 227 -1.56 19.21 -8.04
N LEU A 228 -2.18 18.05 -7.78
CA LEU A 228 -3.63 17.87 -7.87
C LEU A 228 -4.36 18.63 -6.77
N THR A 229 -3.78 18.67 -5.56
CA THR A 229 -4.34 19.43 -4.43
C THR A 229 -4.31 20.93 -4.73
N GLU A 230 -3.22 21.44 -5.30
CA GLU A 230 -3.13 22.84 -5.73
C GLU A 230 -4.20 23.18 -6.79
N ARG A 231 -4.43 22.25 -7.72
CA ARG A 231 -5.36 22.46 -8.83
C ARG A 231 -6.84 22.36 -8.45
N TYR A 232 -7.19 21.34 -7.69
CA TYR A 232 -8.59 20.96 -7.45
C TYR A 232 -9.02 21.18 -6.00
N GLY A 233 -8.08 21.27 -5.05
CA GLY A 233 -8.35 21.38 -3.62
C GLY A 233 -8.58 20.03 -2.93
N ASN A 234 -8.79 20.08 -1.62
CA ASN A 234 -9.14 18.90 -0.81
C ASN A 234 -10.58 18.44 -1.08
N ASP A 235 -10.84 17.13 -0.95
CA ASP A 235 -12.14 16.50 -1.24
C ASP A 235 -12.73 16.92 -2.60
N SER A 236 -11.88 17.04 -3.61
CA SER A 236 -12.26 17.55 -4.93
C SER A 236 -12.52 16.45 -5.94
N LEU A 237 -12.11 15.22 -5.66
CA LEU A 237 -12.28 14.07 -6.56
C LEU A 237 -13.39 13.14 -6.07
N ALA A 238 -14.19 12.64 -7.02
CA ALA A 238 -15.29 11.72 -6.77
C ALA A 238 -14.79 10.33 -6.34
N LEU A 239 -13.72 9.87 -6.97
CA LEU A 239 -13.11 8.55 -6.80
C LEU A 239 -11.61 8.65 -7.06
N ILE A 240 -10.84 7.88 -6.31
CA ILE A 240 -9.48 7.46 -6.66
C ILE A 240 -9.45 5.94 -6.71
N LEU A 241 -8.99 5.38 -7.82
CA LEU A 241 -8.71 3.96 -7.96
C LEU A 241 -7.25 3.78 -8.34
N ASP A 242 -6.54 3.01 -7.55
CA ASP A 242 -5.13 2.67 -7.76
C ASP A 242 -4.96 1.14 -7.82
N GLU A 243 -3.74 0.70 -8.07
CA GLU A 243 -3.34 -0.69 -7.98
C GLU A 243 -3.68 -1.32 -6.62
N GLY A 244 -3.60 -2.64 -6.55
CA GLY A 244 -3.66 -3.36 -5.29
C GLY A 244 -3.69 -4.86 -5.51
N GLY A 245 -3.98 -5.60 -4.44
CA GLY A 245 -4.15 -7.05 -4.57
C GLY A 245 -5.30 -7.41 -5.52
N SER A 246 -5.22 -8.59 -6.16
CA SER A 246 -6.33 -9.10 -6.99
C SER A 246 -7.61 -9.29 -6.18
N GLY A 247 -7.51 -9.71 -4.92
CA GLY A 247 -8.65 -9.73 -4.00
C GLY A 247 -9.85 -10.55 -4.50
N ILE A 248 -9.64 -11.62 -5.28
CA ILE A 248 -10.75 -12.46 -5.78
C ILE A 248 -10.74 -13.83 -5.10
N GLN A 249 -11.88 -14.23 -4.55
CA GLN A 249 -12.07 -15.53 -3.94
C GLN A 249 -13.40 -16.15 -4.37
N LEU A 250 -13.36 -17.34 -4.98
CA LEU A 250 -14.55 -18.13 -5.27
C LEU A 250 -14.82 -19.08 -4.08
N ILE A 251 -15.98 -18.94 -3.46
CA ILE A 251 -16.48 -19.82 -2.40
C ILE A 251 -17.87 -20.28 -2.82
N ASP A 252 -18.07 -21.59 -2.89
CA ASP A 252 -19.28 -22.19 -3.46
C ASP A 252 -19.58 -21.63 -4.87
N ASP A 253 -20.75 -21.04 -5.09
CA ASP A 253 -21.17 -20.35 -6.31
C ASP A 253 -21.06 -18.82 -6.21
N THR A 254 -20.32 -18.31 -5.23
CA THR A 254 -20.16 -16.88 -4.96
C THR A 254 -18.70 -16.42 -5.11
N LEU A 255 -18.49 -15.48 -6.04
CA LEU A 255 -17.22 -14.81 -6.26
C LEU A 255 -17.16 -13.53 -5.41
N TYR A 256 -16.36 -13.56 -4.36
CA TYR A 256 -16.04 -12.40 -3.54
C TYR A 256 -14.96 -11.59 -4.23
N VAL A 257 -15.19 -10.28 -4.35
CA VAL A 257 -14.25 -9.32 -4.92
C VAL A 257 -13.94 -8.30 -3.84
N LEU A 258 -12.66 -8.17 -3.51
CA LEU A 258 -12.15 -7.59 -2.29
C LEU A 258 -11.24 -6.38 -2.59
N PRO A 259 -11.77 -5.30 -3.20
CA PRO A 259 -10.99 -4.08 -3.38
C PRO A 259 -10.60 -3.56 -2.01
N ALA A 260 -9.33 -3.19 -1.83
CA ALA A 260 -8.92 -2.67 -0.55
C ALA A 260 -9.45 -1.25 -0.34
N VAL A 261 -10.07 -1.05 0.81
CA VAL A 261 -10.70 0.21 1.24
C VAL A 261 -9.90 0.88 2.36
N MET A 262 -8.82 0.24 2.80
CA MET A 262 -7.82 0.81 3.69
C MET A 262 -6.48 0.09 3.52
N GLU A 263 -5.42 0.76 3.91
CA GLU A 263 -4.08 0.18 4.02
C GLU A 263 -3.62 0.20 5.47
N LYS A 264 -2.80 -0.78 5.81
CA LYS A 264 -2.07 -0.78 7.09
C LYS A 264 -1.08 0.39 7.14
N GLY A 265 -0.79 0.84 8.36
CA GLY A 265 0.32 1.76 8.58
C GLY A 265 1.67 1.06 8.37
N HIS A 266 2.76 1.81 8.41
CA HIS A 266 4.09 1.29 8.20
C HIS A 266 5.14 2.04 9.03
N VAL A 267 6.14 1.33 9.53
CA VAL A 267 7.37 1.92 10.07
C VAL A 267 8.51 0.92 9.97
N ASN A 268 9.68 1.38 9.55
CA ASN A 268 10.93 0.65 9.68
C ASN A 268 11.65 1.13 10.93
N ILE A 269 12.02 0.22 11.83
CA ILE A 269 12.88 0.52 12.98
C ILE A 269 14.29 0.02 12.69
N TRP A 270 15.24 0.95 12.69
CA TRP A 270 16.66 0.67 12.58
C TRP A 270 17.30 0.74 13.96
N ALA A 271 18.05 -0.29 14.33
CA ALA A 271 18.85 -0.34 15.54
C ALA A 271 20.33 -0.45 15.18
N GLU A 272 21.13 0.55 15.57
CA GLU A 272 22.57 0.59 15.35
C GLU A 272 23.29 0.47 16.70
N LEU A 273 23.98 -0.65 16.90
CA LEU A 273 24.76 -0.89 18.10
C LEU A 273 26.22 -0.55 17.83
N HIS A 274 26.72 0.49 18.48
CA HIS A 274 28.14 0.74 18.66
C HIS A 274 28.61 0.02 19.92
N ALA A 275 29.70 -0.73 19.79
CA ALA A 275 30.32 -1.40 20.92
C ALA A 275 31.81 -1.56 20.71
N LYS A 276 32.52 -1.90 21.79
CA LYS A 276 33.95 -2.16 21.78
C LYS A 276 34.31 -3.31 20.84
N GLY A 277 35.16 -3.01 19.87
CA GLY A 277 35.81 -3.99 18.99
C GLY A 277 36.96 -4.72 19.68
N GLY A 278 37.74 -5.48 18.90
CA GLY A 278 38.88 -6.22 19.44
C GLY A 278 39.41 -7.31 18.54
N HIS A 279 40.54 -7.91 18.94
CA HIS A 279 41.13 -9.04 18.23
C HIS A 279 40.44 -10.35 18.62
N SER A 280 39.98 -11.15 17.65
CA SER A 280 39.18 -12.35 17.94
C SER A 280 39.89 -13.44 18.76
N SER A 281 41.21 -13.37 18.95
CA SER A 281 41.96 -14.29 19.82
C SER A 281 41.87 -13.94 21.31
N ILE A 282 41.35 -12.76 21.66
CA ILE A 282 41.11 -12.31 23.03
C ILE A 282 39.71 -11.65 23.04
N PRO A 283 38.65 -12.43 22.79
CA PRO A 283 37.32 -11.85 22.64
C PRO A 283 36.74 -11.40 23.98
N LEU A 284 35.87 -10.39 23.94
CA LEU A 284 34.93 -10.17 25.04
C LEU A 284 33.96 -11.37 25.14
N PRO A 285 33.32 -11.59 26.29
CA PRO A 285 32.37 -12.71 26.45
C PRO A 285 31.24 -12.72 25.41
N HIS A 286 30.80 -11.54 24.94
CA HIS A 286 29.88 -11.39 23.82
C HIS A 286 30.43 -10.43 22.76
N THR A 287 30.07 -10.66 21.50
CA THR A 287 30.31 -9.72 20.41
C THR A 287 29.09 -8.84 20.22
N SER A 288 29.25 -7.68 19.57
CA SER A 288 28.14 -6.83 19.15
C SER A 288 27.09 -7.57 18.30
N ILE A 289 27.52 -8.50 17.42
CA ILE A 289 26.60 -9.38 16.67
C ILE A 289 25.83 -10.30 17.62
N GLY A 290 26.49 -10.86 18.63
CA GLY A 290 25.84 -11.70 19.63
C GLY A 290 24.80 -10.94 20.47
N ILE A 291 25.11 -9.70 20.86
CA ILE A 291 24.16 -8.81 21.56
C ILE A 291 22.95 -8.51 20.65
N MET A 292 23.21 -8.14 19.39
CA MET A 292 22.13 -7.88 18.43
C MET A 292 21.28 -9.13 18.13
N ALA A 293 21.88 -10.33 18.14
CA ALA A 293 21.13 -11.57 18.00
C ALA A 293 20.18 -11.86 19.17
N GLU A 294 20.52 -11.42 20.40
CA GLU A 294 19.60 -11.46 21.53
C GLU A 294 18.44 -10.47 21.38
N ILE A 295 18.70 -9.27 20.82
CA ILE A 295 17.65 -8.31 20.45
C ILE A 295 16.69 -8.94 19.44
N VAL A 296 17.22 -9.52 18.35
CA VAL A 296 16.41 -10.23 17.35
C VAL A 296 15.56 -11.33 17.99
N SER A 297 16.19 -12.17 18.83
CA SER A 297 15.48 -13.26 19.52
C SER A 297 14.36 -12.73 20.42
N ALA A 298 14.59 -11.63 21.13
CA ALA A 298 13.58 -11.01 21.99
C ALA A 298 12.39 -10.45 21.18
N LEU A 299 12.66 -9.80 20.04
CA LEU A 299 11.61 -9.29 19.15
C LEU A 299 10.79 -10.44 18.54
N GLU A 300 11.44 -11.43 17.94
CA GLU A 300 10.79 -12.58 17.29
C GLU A 300 10.00 -13.46 18.26
N ALA A 301 10.41 -13.55 19.52
CA ALA A 301 9.67 -14.26 20.57
C ALA A 301 8.38 -13.54 21.02
N ASN A 302 8.17 -12.29 20.61
CA ASN A 302 7.07 -11.44 21.09
C ASN A 302 6.23 -10.81 19.94
N PRO A 303 5.61 -11.63 19.05
CA PRO A 303 4.74 -11.12 18.00
C PRO A 303 3.56 -10.32 18.57
N PHE A 304 2.96 -9.45 17.76
CA PHE A 304 1.72 -8.76 18.12
C PHE A 304 0.54 -9.74 18.15
N GLU A 305 -0.53 -9.41 18.84
CA GLU A 305 -1.73 -10.26 18.82
C GLU A 305 -2.69 -9.81 17.70
N PRO A 306 -3.26 -10.76 16.94
CA PRO A 306 -4.28 -10.46 15.94
C PRO A 306 -5.60 -10.07 16.61
N GLN A 307 -6.37 -9.18 16.00
CA GLN A 307 -7.68 -8.76 16.52
C GLN A 307 -8.65 -8.36 15.41
N VAL A 308 -9.79 -9.04 15.30
CA VAL A 308 -10.91 -8.56 14.48
C VAL A 308 -11.61 -7.42 15.21
N LEU A 309 -11.68 -6.26 14.56
CA LEU A 309 -12.43 -5.11 15.08
C LEU A 309 -13.85 -5.10 14.52
N LYS A 310 -14.84 -4.78 15.35
CA LYS A 310 -16.23 -4.62 14.92
C LYS A 310 -16.31 -3.55 13.82
N ASP A 311 -17.11 -3.84 12.79
CA ASP A 311 -17.36 -2.97 11.62
C ASP A 311 -16.11 -2.63 10.78
N SER A 312 -14.97 -3.29 11.04
CA SER A 312 -13.79 -3.22 10.17
C SER A 312 -14.05 -3.87 8.80
N PRO A 313 -13.23 -3.58 7.77
CA PRO A 313 -13.37 -4.23 6.47
C PRO A 313 -13.35 -5.77 6.57
N VAL A 314 -12.43 -6.34 7.35
CA VAL A 314 -12.36 -7.79 7.61
C VAL A 314 -13.67 -8.29 8.23
N TYR A 315 -14.19 -7.60 9.25
CA TYR A 315 -15.46 -7.97 9.89
C TYR A 315 -16.63 -7.91 8.90
N ASN A 316 -16.71 -6.87 8.07
CA ASN A 316 -17.78 -6.71 7.07
C ASN A 316 -17.68 -7.77 5.96
N HIS A 317 -16.47 -8.16 5.56
CA HIS A 317 -16.26 -9.31 4.68
C HIS A 317 -16.79 -10.59 5.34
N LEU A 318 -16.51 -10.85 6.63
CA LEU A 318 -17.08 -12.00 7.34
C LEU A 318 -18.63 -11.98 7.36
N VAL A 319 -19.24 -10.80 7.48
CA VAL A 319 -20.71 -10.66 7.37
C VAL A 319 -21.21 -11.03 5.97
N CYS A 320 -20.51 -10.60 4.91
CA CYS A 320 -20.83 -11.00 3.54
C CYS A 320 -20.69 -12.51 3.30
N LEU A 321 -19.66 -13.13 3.89
CA LEU A 321 -19.50 -14.60 3.87
C LEU A 321 -20.69 -15.28 4.54
N ALA A 322 -21.06 -14.84 5.74
CA ALA A 322 -22.19 -15.40 6.48
C ALA A 322 -23.53 -15.26 5.74
N ARG A 323 -23.72 -14.18 4.98
CA ARG A 323 -24.96 -13.92 4.23
C ARG A 323 -25.03 -14.72 2.93
N HIS A 324 -23.97 -14.70 2.12
CA HIS A 324 -24.00 -15.22 0.76
C HIS A 324 -23.42 -16.64 0.63
N SER A 325 -22.64 -17.10 1.60
CA SER A 325 -22.09 -18.47 1.66
C SER A 325 -22.24 -19.11 3.05
N PRO A 326 -23.46 -19.18 3.63
CA PRO A 326 -23.69 -19.58 5.03
C PRO A 326 -23.24 -21.01 5.40
N ASN A 327 -22.93 -21.84 4.40
CA ASN A 327 -22.47 -23.21 4.63
C ASN A 327 -20.95 -23.36 4.59
N ALA A 328 -20.20 -22.34 4.15
CA ALA A 328 -18.76 -22.42 4.00
C ALA A 328 -18.05 -22.46 5.36
N GLU A 329 -18.43 -21.60 6.31
CA GLU A 329 -17.85 -21.56 7.67
C GLU A 329 -18.91 -21.43 8.79
N PRO A 330 -19.75 -22.47 9.04
CA PRO A 330 -20.90 -22.38 9.95
C PRO A 330 -20.54 -21.94 11.38
N LYS A 331 -19.42 -22.42 11.91
CA LYS A 331 -18.96 -22.05 13.26
C LYS A 331 -18.62 -20.57 13.33
N LEU A 332 -17.88 -20.04 12.36
CA LEU A 332 -17.54 -18.62 12.30
C LEU A 332 -18.80 -17.75 12.24
N TYR A 333 -19.83 -18.19 11.51
CA TYR A 333 -21.08 -17.44 11.38
C TYR A 333 -21.93 -17.44 12.65
N ASP A 334 -21.96 -18.55 13.38
CA ASP A 334 -22.61 -18.59 14.69
C ASP A 334 -21.90 -17.68 15.71
N LEU A 335 -20.58 -17.55 15.61
CA LEU A 335 -19.81 -16.61 16.42
C LEU A 335 -20.11 -15.14 16.04
N LEU A 336 -20.24 -14.82 14.74
CA LEU A 336 -20.67 -13.49 14.28
C LEU A 336 -22.04 -13.08 14.84
N LYS A 337 -23.00 -14.01 14.89
CA LYS A 337 -24.33 -13.77 15.48
C LYS A 337 -24.26 -13.48 16.99
N LYS A 338 -23.34 -14.14 17.70
CA LYS A 338 -23.11 -13.91 19.14
C LYS A 338 -22.35 -12.61 19.40
N GLY A 339 -21.56 -12.15 18.43
CA GLY A 339 -20.77 -10.92 18.53
C GLY A 339 -19.51 -11.05 19.38
N ASP A 340 -19.00 -12.28 19.57
CA ASP A 340 -17.77 -12.54 20.34
C ASP A 340 -16.52 -12.37 19.45
N LEU A 341 -15.91 -11.18 19.49
CA LEU A 341 -14.78 -10.84 18.61
C LEU A 341 -13.52 -11.68 18.86
N ASP A 342 -13.30 -12.13 20.09
CA ASP A 342 -12.12 -12.94 20.43
C ASP A 342 -12.27 -14.36 19.88
N GLU A 343 -13.44 -14.97 20.04
CA GLU A 343 -13.73 -16.27 19.43
C GLU A 343 -13.77 -16.18 17.90
N ILE A 344 -14.31 -15.10 17.32
CA ILE A 344 -14.26 -14.86 15.86
C ILE A 344 -12.82 -14.78 15.38
N THR A 345 -11.96 -14.03 16.09
CA THR A 345 -10.54 -13.88 15.74
C THR A 345 -9.84 -15.23 15.77
N ALA A 346 -9.99 -15.99 16.86
CA ALA A 346 -9.37 -17.30 17.00
C ALA A 346 -9.86 -18.28 15.92
N GLU A 347 -11.15 -18.28 15.61
CA GLU A 347 -11.72 -19.15 14.59
C GLU A 347 -11.27 -18.76 13.18
N LEU A 348 -11.26 -17.46 12.85
CA LEU A 348 -10.76 -16.95 11.56
C LEU A 348 -9.33 -17.41 11.29
N ILE A 349 -8.45 -17.28 12.29
CA ILE A 349 -7.04 -17.70 12.17
C ILE A 349 -6.93 -19.22 12.07
N ARG A 350 -7.80 -19.96 12.77
CA ARG A 350 -7.82 -21.43 12.70
C ARG A 350 -8.17 -21.91 11.29
N VAL A 351 -9.14 -21.28 10.62
CA VAL A 351 -9.59 -21.68 9.27
C VAL A 351 -8.70 -21.09 8.17
N ASN A 352 -8.21 -19.87 8.37
CA ASN A 352 -7.30 -19.17 7.47
C ASN A 352 -6.15 -18.53 8.25
N PRO A 353 -5.04 -19.26 8.48
CA PRO A 353 -3.90 -18.74 9.22
C PRO A 353 -3.29 -17.46 8.62
N THR A 354 -3.40 -17.26 7.32
CA THR A 354 -2.89 -16.05 6.64
C THR A 354 -3.75 -14.81 6.88
N ALA A 355 -5.03 -14.97 7.24
CA ALA A 355 -5.90 -13.84 7.58
C ALA A 355 -5.39 -13.03 8.77
N ARG A 356 -4.55 -13.63 9.63
CA ARG A 356 -3.90 -12.91 10.74
C ARG A 356 -3.18 -11.65 10.27
N PHE A 357 -2.57 -11.66 9.08
CA PHE A 357 -1.77 -10.54 8.58
C PHE A 357 -2.61 -9.30 8.24
N LEU A 358 -3.93 -9.46 8.04
CA LEU A 358 -4.88 -8.37 7.87
C LEU A 358 -5.22 -7.68 9.20
N ILE A 359 -5.17 -8.41 10.31
CA ILE A 359 -5.68 -7.99 11.62
C ILE A 359 -4.61 -7.93 12.73
N GLN A 360 -3.34 -8.13 12.38
CA GLN A 360 -2.19 -8.19 13.29
C GLN A 360 -1.10 -7.26 12.79
N THR A 361 -0.50 -6.46 13.66
CA THR A 361 0.73 -5.75 13.30
C THR A 361 1.82 -6.77 13.00
N THR A 362 2.36 -6.76 11.77
CA THR A 362 3.40 -7.71 11.40
C THR A 362 4.77 -7.14 11.70
N GLN A 363 5.71 -8.03 11.97
CA GLN A 363 7.10 -7.74 12.29
C GLN A 363 7.96 -8.65 11.41
N ALA A 364 8.96 -8.11 10.75
CA ALA A 364 9.94 -8.89 10.00
C ALA A 364 11.34 -8.31 10.21
N VAL A 365 12.27 -9.14 10.68
CA VAL A 365 13.69 -8.78 10.76
C VAL A 365 14.34 -9.10 9.42
N ASP A 366 14.55 -8.07 8.62
CA ASP A 366 14.95 -8.23 7.21
C ASP A 366 16.43 -7.96 6.97
N VAL A 367 17.04 -7.08 7.77
CA VAL A 367 18.42 -6.63 7.55
C VAL A 367 19.26 -6.80 8.82
N ILE A 368 20.40 -7.47 8.70
CA ILE A 368 21.48 -7.40 9.69
C ILE A 368 22.82 -7.17 8.98
N ARG A 369 23.57 -6.17 9.42
CA ARG A 369 24.89 -5.82 8.87
C ARG A 369 25.89 -5.71 10.01
N GLY A 370 27.02 -6.38 9.90
CA GLY A 370 28.06 -6.33 10.92
C GLY A 370 29.25 -7.22 10.59
N GLY A 371 30.45 -6.78 10.99
CA GLY A 371 31.71 -7.48 10.76
C GLY A 371 32.28 -7.31 9.37
N GLN A 372 33.60 -7.19 9.29
CA GLN A 372 34.33 -7.07 8.01
C GLN A 372 35.34 -8.20 7.80
N LYS A 373 35.88 -8.76 8.88
CA LYS A 373 36.90 -9.81 8.83
C LYS A 373 36.83 -10.70 10.07
N ILE A 374 37.02 -12.01 9.89
CA ILE A 374 36.81 -13.02 10.93
C ILE A 374 37.71 -12.86 12.18
N ASN A 375 38.87 -12.19 12.03
CA ASN A 375 39.83 -11.99 13.14
C ASN A 375 39.68 -10.64 13.86
N ALA A 376 38.64 -9.86 13.55
CA ALA A 376 38.31 -8.60 14.22
C ALA A 376 36.85 -8.62 14.68
N MET A 377 36.62 -8.31 15.95
CA MET A 377 35.27 -8.14 16.48
C MET A 377 34.63 -6.86 15.93
N PRO A 378 33.36 -6.88 15.51
CA PRO A 378 32.71 -5.71 14.91
C PRO A 378 32.45 -4.61 15.94
N GLU A 379 32.73 -3.37 15.56
CA GLU A 379 32.46 -2.18 16.37
C GLU A 379 31.05 -1.61 16.14
N VAL A 380 30.46 -1.89 14.97
CA VAL A 380 29.11 -1.45 14.60
C VAL A 380 28.33 -2.62 14.03
N VAL A 381 27.09 -2.77 14.50
CA VAL A 381 26.12 -3.73 13.96
C VAL A 381 24.78 -3.02 13.77
N THR A 382 24.23 -3.10 12.57
CA THR A 382 22.95 -2.49 12.21
C THR A 382 21.90 -3.58 11.98
N LEU A 383 20.71 -3.37 12.54
CA LEU A 383 19.53 -4.21 12.41
C LEU A 383 18.38 -3.37 11.83
N GLY A 384 17.68 -3.89 10.82
CA GLY A 384 16.48 -3.29 10.24
C GLY A 384 15.28 -4.20 10.42
N VAL A 385 14.20 -3.66 11.01
CA VAL A 385 12.96 -4.39 11.27
C VAL A 385 11.79 -3.64 10.62
N ASN A 386 11.07 -4.32 9.72
CA ASN A 386 9.87 -3.81 9.08
C ASN A 386 8.63 -4.08 9.91
N TYR A 387 7.75 -3.08 10.02
CA TYR A 387 6.44 -3.23 10.64
C TYR A 387 5.32 -2.77 9.70
N ARG A 388 4.30 -3.62 9.52
CA ARG A 388 3.00 -3.23 8.93
C ARG A 388 1.96 -3.16 10.03
N ILE A 389 1.50 -1.95 10.33
CA ILE A 389 0.72 -1.59 11.53
C ILE A 389 -0.75 -1.88 11.30
N ALA A 390 -1.34 -2.72 12.15
CA ALA A 390 -2.77 -3.04 12.10
C ALA A 390 -3.63 -1.89 12.66
N PRO A 391 -4.94 -1.85 12.32
CA PRO A 391 -5.82 -0.72 12.63
C PRO A 391 -5.93 -0.33 14.12
N GLN A 392 -5.67 -1.27 15.03
CA GLN A 392 -5.69 -1.06 16.49
C GLN A 392 -4.39 -0.46 17.06
N ASP A 393 -3.31 -0.41 16.28
CA ASP A 393 -1.99 0.03 16.70
C ASP A 393 -1.61 1.40 16.10
N SER A 394 -0.43 1.91 16.47
CA SER A 394 0.18 3.11 15.89
C SER A 394 1.69 2.96 15.85
N ALA A 395 2.39 3.78 15.06
CA ALA A 395 3.85 3.73 14.99
C ALA A 395 4.49 3.98 16.37
N GLU A 396 3.92 4.89 17.17
CA GLU A 396 4.39 5.17 18.54
C GLU A 396 4.25 3.95 19.44
N LYS A 397 3.12 3.21 19.35
CA LYS A 397 2.94 1.96 20.10
C LYS A 397 3.93 0.90 19.67
N VAL A 398 4.23 0.80 18.37
CA VAL A 398 5.23 -0.13 17.84
C VAL A 398 6.62 0.21 18.36
N GLN A 399 7.03 1.48 18.30
CA GLN A 399 8.30 1.98 18.83
C GLN A 399 8.44 1.72 20.34
N GLN A 400 7.40 2.01 21.14
CA GLN A 400 7.37 1.73 22.57
C GLN A 400 7.49 0.23 22.86
N ARG A 401 6.81 -0.61 22.08
CA ARG A 401 6.88 -2.07 22.21
C ARG A 401 8.27 -2.59 21.85
N PHE A 402 8.92 -2.03 20.83
CA PHE A 402 10.30 -2.38 20.46
C PHE A 402 11.23 -2.15 21.65
N VAL A 403 11.24 -0.94 22.22
CA VAL A 403 12.07 -0.58 23.38
C VAL A 403 11.78 -1.49 24.57
N LYS A 404 10.49 -1.74 24.87
CA LYS A 404 10.09 -2.63 25.97
C LYS A 404 10.69 -4.03 25.84
N HIS A 405 10.71 -4.62 24.64
CA HIS A 405 11.15 -5.99 24.45
C HIS A 405 12.66 -6.16 24.42
N ILE A 406 13.41 -5.09 24.14
CA ILE A 406 14.88 -5.11 24.20
C ILE A 406 15.44 -4.69 25.56
N ASP A 407 14.61 -4.17 26.47
CA ASP A 407 15.02 -3.62 27.77
C ASP A 407 15.88 -4.60 28.60
N ALA A 408 15.51 -5.88 28.62
CA ALA A 408 16.29 -6.91 29.32
C ALA A 408 17.70 -7.09 28.73
N VAL A 409 17.85 -6.93 27.41
CA VAL A 409 19.15 -7.01 26.72
C VAL A 409 19.96 -5.74 26.99
N VAL A 410 19.32 -4.58 26.93
CA VAL A 410 19.93 -3.28 27.26
C VAL A 410 20.51 -3.29 28.67
N GLN A 411 19.75 -3.74 29.67
CA GLN A 411 20.20 -3.85 31.06
C GLN A 411 21.30 -4.90 31.24
N LYS A 412 21.15 -6.08 30.61
CA LYS A 412 22.14 -7.17 30.69
C LYS A 412 23.54 -6.74 30.23
N TYR A 413 23.62 -5.87 29.22
CA TYR A 413 24.88 -5.40 28.64
C TYR A 413 25.24 -3.96 29.01
N ASN A 414 24.47 -3.31 29.88
CA ASN A 414 24.66 -1.92 30.31
C ASN A 414 24.82 -0.97 29.09
N LEU A 415 23.92 -1.09 28.11
CA LEU A 415 23.93 -0.26 26.91
C LEU A 415 23.29 1.09 27.21
N SER A 416 23.92 2.18 26.75
CA SER A 416 23.23 3.46 26.62
C SER A 416 22.30 3.43 25.40
N VAL A 417 21.14 4.08 25.48
CA VAL A 417 20.13 4.06 24.40
C VAL A 417 19.72 5.46 24.01
N GLU A 418 19.85 5.76 22.72
CA GLU A 418 19.25 6.92 22.05
C GLU A 418 18.08 6.41 21.20
N ALA A 419 16.85 6.85 21.45
CA ALA A 419 15.68 6.29 20.78
C ALA A 419 14.74 7.35 20.22
N PHE A 420 14.58 7.36 18.90
CA PHE A 420 13.55 8.10 18.17
C PHE A 420 13.56 9.63 18.45
N GLU A 421 14.74 10.25 18.56
CA GLU A 421 14.85 11.69 18.86
C GLU A 421 14.12 12.58 17.84
N ASP A 422 14.06 12.15 16.57
CA ASP A 422 13.36 12.86 15.49
C ASP A 422 11.81 12.87 15.67
N ASP A 423 11.25 12.00 16.53
CA ASP A 423 9.81 11.86 16.79
C ASP A 423 9.36 12.53 18.11
N GLY A 424 10.26 13.24 18.82
CA GLY A 424 9.93 14.00 20.03
C GLY A 424 9.78 13.17 21.31
N ALA A 425 10.50 12.06 21.46
CA ALA A 425 10.57 11.27 22.70
C ALA A 425 11.96 11.31 23.36
N SER A 426 11.96 11.21 24.69
CA SER A 426 13.05 11.48 25.63
C SER A 426 14.11 10.38 25.76
N SER A 427 15.33 10.79 26.09
CA SER A 427 16.45 9.95 26.52
C SER A 427 16.08 9.07 27.73
N VAL A 428 16.51 7.80 27.69
CA VAL A 428 16.40 6.89 28.83
C VAL A 428 17.75 6.86 29.53
N GLU A 429 17.88 7.57 30.65
CA GLU A 429 19.09 7.52 31.48
C GLU A 429 19.05 6.36 32.49
N ASP A 430 20.05 5.49 32.31
CA ASP A 430 20.93 4.84 33.28
C ASP A 430 20.34 3.90 34.36
N LEU A 431 20.54 2.59 34.18
CA LEU A 431 20.58 1.58 35.25
C LEU A 431 21.61 0.46 34.94
N SER A 432 22.54 0.31 35.91
CA SER A 432 23.61 -0.69 36.20
C SER A 432 23.43 -2.15 35.70
N ALA A 433 24.36 -3.10 35.79
CA ALA A 433 25.77 -3.24 36.18
C ALA A 433 26.30 -4.46 35.39
N SER A 434 27.09 -4.23 34.35
CA SER A 434 27.86 -5.28 33.67
C SER A 434 29.28 -5.27 34.20
N ASP A 435 29.83 -6.44 34.55
CA ASP A 435 31.26 -6.59 34.92
C ASP A 435 32.20 -6.41 33.71
N VAL A 436 31.64 -6.39 32.50
CA VAL A 436 32.36 -6.17 31.24
C VAL A 436 31.95 -4.82 30.67
N ASP A 437 32.93 -3.94 30.46
CA ASP A 437 32.72 -2.66 29.79
C ASP A 437 32.72 -2.84 28.27
N TYR A 438 31.50 -2.95 27.71
CA TYR A 438 31.28 -3.02 26.28
C TYR A 438 31.33 -1.64 25.59
N GLU A 439 31.35 -0.54 26.35
CA GLU A 439 31.18 0.84 25.84
C GLU A 439 29.98 0.93 24.87
N GLY A 440 28.91 0.22 25.20
CA GLY A 440 27.78 -0.04 24.32
C GLY A 440 26.84 1.15 24.18
N HIS A 441 26.57 1.56 22.95
CA HIS A 441 25.63 2.62 22.62
C HIS A 441 24.70 2.17 21.50
N LEU A 442 23.41 2.10 21.79
CA LEU A 442 22.37 1.65 20.86
C LEU A 442 21.54 2.85 20.40
N VAL A 443 21.54 3.09 19.09
CA VAL A 443 20.76 4.15 18.45
C VAL A 443 19.56 3.52 17.74
N LEU A 444 18.35 3.99 18.05
CA LEU A 444 17.11 3.55 17.41
C LEU A 444 16.49 4.67 16.58
N LYS A 445 16.20 4.38 15.30
CA LYS A 445 15.60 5.33 14.36
C LYS A 445 14.36 4.75 13.69
N GLY A 446 13.30 5.54 13.61
CA GLY A 446 12.10 5.23 12.83
C GLY A 446 12.20 5.86 11.45
N THR A 447 11.94 5.10 10.39
CA THR A 447 11.95 5.61 9.01
C THR A 447 10.74 5.11 8.24
N GLY A 448 10.34 5.85 7.19
CA GLY A 448 9.19 5.50 6.35
C GLY A 448 7.88 5.43 7.15
N LYS A 449 7.72 6.27 8.18
CA LYS A 449 6.53 6.24 9.04
C LYS A 449 5.30 6.69 8.27
N PHE A 450 4.29 5.83 8.19
CA PHE A 450 2.99 6.10 7.61
C PHE A 450 1.89 5.62 8.54
N ASP A 451 0.89 6.46 8.74
CA ASP A 451 -0.30 6.10 9.50
C ASP A 451 -1.21 5.17 8.70
N ILE A 452 -2.07 4.46 9.42
CA ILE A 452 -3.15 3.67 8.83
C ILE A 452 -4.06 4.63 8.04
N THR A 453 -4.42 4.25 6.81
CA THR A 453 -5.30 5.12 6.00
C THR A 453 -6.72 5.11 6.54
N PRO A 454 -7.51 6.20 6.34
CA PRO A 454 -8.94 6.16 6.59
C PRO A 454 -9.62 5.02 5.82
N VAL A 455 -10.71 4.49 6.38
CA VAL A 455 -11.53 3.48 5.70
C VAL A 455 -12.42 4.18 4.68
N SER A 456 -12.28 3.84 3.40
CA SER A 456 -13.12 4.37 2.35
C SER A 456 -14.56 3.85 2.44
N PRO A 457 -15.57 4.70 2.14
CA PRO A 457 -16.96 4.29 2.18
C PRO A 457 -17.24 3.10 1.26
N THR A 458 -17.99 2.11 1.77
CA THR A 458 -18.47 0.92 1.04
C THR A 458 -19.99 0.95 0.86
N SER A 459 -20.55 2.16 0.76
CA SER A 459 -21.97 2.42 0.55
C SER A 459 -22.16 3.79 -0.07
N GLY A 460 -23.30 4.00 -0.74
CA GLY A 460 -23.63 5.29 -1.36
C GLY A 460 -23.20 5.36 -2.82
N PRO A 461 -23.51 6.46 -3.52
CA PRO A 461 -23.56 6.48 -4.98
C PRO A 461 -22.23 6.17 -5.66
N VAL A 462 -21.09 6.58 -5.08
CA VAL A 462 -19.75 6.26 -5.62
C VAL A 462 -19.47 4.75 -5.52
N TRP A 463 -19.72 4.16 -4.34
CA TRP A 463 -19.56 2.72 -4.14
C TRP A 463 -20.56 1.93 -4.99
N ASP A 464 -21.79 2.41 -5.14
CA ASP A 464 -22.83 1.72 -5.93
C ASP A 464 -22.42 1.61 -7.40
N VAL A 465 -21.83 2.67 -7.98
CA VAL A 465 -21.29 2.61 -9.34
C VAL A 465 -20.08 1.68 -9.42
N PHE A 466 -19.12 1.81 -8.48
CA PHE A 466 -17.92 0.97 -8.46
C PHE A 466 -18.25 -0.52 -8.31
N SER A 467 -18.96 -0.89 -7.24
CA SER A 467 -19.36 -2.27 -6.95
C SER A 467 -20.37 -2.83 -7.94
N GLY A 468 -21.30 -2.01 -8.47
CA GLY A 468 -22.18 -2.40 -9.57
C GLY A 468 -21.41 -2.77 -10.84
N THR A 469 -20.35 -2.01 -11.16
CA THR A 469 -19.44 -2.30 -12.28
C THR A 469 -18.65 -3.58 -12.06
N ILE A 470 -18.17 -3.82 -10.82
CA ILE A 470 -17.51 -5.08 -10.45
C ILE A 470 -18.44 -6.26 -10.69
N GLN A 471 -19.69 -6.17 -10.22
CA GLN A 471 -20.68 -7.24 -10.41
C GLN A 471 -20.91 -7.54 -11.89
N HIS A 472 -20.94 -6.52 -12.75
CA HIS A 472 -21.08 -6.69 -14.19
C HIS A 472 -19.87 -7.36 -14.82
N SER A 473 -18.68 -6.81 -14.56
CA SER A 473 -17.43 -7.19 -15.24
C SER A 473 -16.97 -8.60 -14.89
N PHE A 474 -17.27 -9.07 -13.69
CA PHE A 474 -16.89 -10.39 -13.19
C PHE A 474 -18.06 -11.38 -13.15
N ALA A 475 -19.20 -11.04 -13.77
CA ALA A 475 -20.34 -11.93 -13.85
C ALA A 475 -19.96 -13.26 -14.54
N PHE A 476 -20.41 -14.37 -13.98
CA PHE A 476 -20.20 -15.70 -14.53
C PHE A 476 -21.46 -16.54 -14.43
N LYS A 477 -21.55 -17.57 -15.29
CA LYS A 477 -22.78 -18.35 -15.44
C LYS A 477 -23.09 -19.13 -14.16
N GLY A 478 -24.28 -18.89 -13.60
CA GLY A 478 -24.83 -19.68 -12.51
C GLY A 478 -24.25 -19.38 -11.13
N GLY A 479 -23.54 -18.26 -10.98
CA GLY A 479 -23.05 -17.79 -9.68
C GLY A 479 -23.33 -16.31 -9.43
N LYS A 480 -22.86 -15.84 -8.28
CA LYS A 480 -23.05 -14.47 -7.78
C LYS A 480 -21.70 -13.78 -7.62
N VAL A 481 -21.66 -12.47 -7.85
CA VAL A 481 -20.50 -11.63 -7.54
C VAL A 481 -20.83 -10.77 -6.32
N VAL A 482 -19.98 -10.78 -5.31
CA VAL A 482 -20.14 -10.04 -4.05
C VAL A 482 -18.93 -9.13 -3.87
N PRO A 483 -18.99 -7.86 -4.30
CA PRO A 483 -17.99 -6.86 -3.96
C PRO A 483 -18.11 -6.49 -2.48
N VAL A 484 -17.01 -6.55 -1.74
CA VAL A 484 -16.93 -6.10 -0.34
C VAL A 484 -15.53 -5.58 -0.05
N GLY A 485 -15.43 -4.42 0.60
CA GLY A 485 -14.13 -3.82 0.90
C GLY A 485 -13.28 -4.66 1.85
N GLU A 486 -11.97 -4.65 1.65
CA GLU A 486 -11.00 -5.38 2.49
C GLU A 486 -9.81 -4.50 2.91
N VAL A 487 -8.93 -5.03 3.76
CA VAL A 487 -7.66 -4.39 4.17
C VAL A 487 -6.52 -4.78 3.24
N MET A 488 -5.70 -3.80 2.83
CA MET A 488 -4.42 -4.08 2.18
C MET A 488 -3.28 -4.15 3.18
N THR A 489 -2.43 -5.17 3.06
CA THR A 489 -1.25 -5.33 3.92
C THR A 489 -0.08 -4.43 3.52
N GLY A 490 0.05 -4.15 2.22
CA GLY A 490 1.00 -3.19 1.66
C GLY A 490 0.44 -1.77 1.59
N ASN A 491 1.24 -0.87 1.03
CA ASN A 491 0.85 0.51 0.71
C ASN A 491 1.08 0.74 -0.77
N THR A 492 0.32 1.66 -1.35
CA THR A 492 0.41 2.11 -2.75
C THR A 492 0.68 3.61 -2.81
N ASP A 493 0.71 4.18 -4.01
CA ASP A 493 0.79 5.62 -4.22
C ASP A 493 -0.41 6.39 -3.63
N THR A 494 -1.57 5.74 -3.42
CA THR A 494 -2.74 6.37 -2.79
C THR A 494 -2.50 7.04 -1.44
N ARG A 495 -1.48 6.65 -0.68
CA ARG A 495 -1.08 7.31 0.58
C ARG A 495 -0.77 8.80 0.38
N HIS A 496 -0.41 9.19 -0.85
CA HIS A 496 -0.11 10.56 -1.24
C HIS A 496 -1.34 11.33 -1.75
N TYR A 497 -2.51 10.68 -1.82
CA TYR A 497 -3.74 11.24 -2.37
C TYR A 497 -4.91 11.29 -1.35
N LEU A 498 -4.65 10.99 -0.08
CA LEU A 498 -5.68 10.82 0.96
C LEU A 498 -6.56 12.05 1.18
N ASN A 499 -6.06 13.25 0.89
CA ASN A 499 -6.80 14.51 1.05
C ASN A 499 -7.71 14.85 -0.15
N LEU A 500 -7.54 14.18 -1.29
CA LEU A 500 -8.25 14.50 -2.54
C LEU A 500 -9.63 13.86 -2.63
N SER A 501 -9.85 12.71 -1.96
CA SER A 501 -11.15 12.03 -1.91
C SER A 501 -11.27 11.12 -0.69
N PRO A 502 -12.45 10.96 -0.08
CA PRO A 502 -12.71 9.88 0.86
C PRO A 502 -12.92 8.51 0.17
N HIS A 503 -13.20 8.50 -1.14
CA HIS A 503 -13.46 7.27 -1.91
C HIS A 503 -12.19 6.83 -2.63
N ILE A 504 -11.35 6.09 -1.92
CA ILE A 504 -10.07 5.58 -2.42
C ILE A 504 -10.08 4.06 -2.37
N TYR A 505 -10.10 3.43 -3.54
CA TYR A 505 -10.09 1.98 -3.67
C TYR A 505 -8.76 1.53 -4.30
N ARG A 506 -8.26 0.37 -3.86
CA ARG A 506 -6.98 -0.21 -4.30
C ARG A 506 -7.23 -1.61 -4.79
N TRP A 507 -7.13 -1.81 -6.09
CA TRP A 507 -7.53 -3.08 -6.66
C TRP A 507 -7.03 -3.24 -8.09
N THR A 508 -6.29 -4.32 -8.32
CA THR A 508 -5.95 -4.75 -9.67
C THR A 508 -6.97 -5.81 -10.12
N PRO A 509 -7.91 -5.46 -11.02
CA PRO A 509 -9.08 -6.28 -11.40
C PRO A 509 -8.70 -7.51 -12.26
N SER A 510 -7.96 -8.42 -11.66
CA SER A 510 -7.44 -9.64 -12.28
C SER A 510 -8.02 -10.88 -11.62
N ARG A 511 -8.17 -11.96 -12.39
CA ARG A 511 -8.64 -13.25 -11.85
C ARG A 511 -7.64 -13.83 -10.86
N GLN A 512 -8.14 -14.73 -10.01
CA GLN A 512 -7.28 -15.53 -9.14
C GLN A 512 -6.22 -16.26 -9.98
N ARG A 513 -4.95 -16.14 -9.58
CA ARG A 513 -3.78 -16.66 -10.32
C ARG A 513 -3.59 -16.05 -11.72
N GLY A 514 -4.07 -14.83 -11.93
CA GLY A 514 -3.80 -14.06 -13.13
C GLY A 514 -2.37 -13.52 -13.22
N SER A 515 -1.69 -13.43 -12.08
CA SER A 515 -0.31 -12.98 -11.93
C SER A 515 0.43 -13.90 -10.97
N GLU A 516 1.74 -14.06 -11.20
CA GLU A 516 2.63 -14.83 -10.34
C GLU A 516 3.95 -14.08 -10.12
N ASN A 517 4.56 -14.30 -8.95
CA ASN A 517 5.92 -13.89 -8.62
C ASN A 517 6.20 -12.38 -8.65
N ILE A 518 5.23 -11.56 -8.22
CA ILE A 518 5.47 -10.13 -7.95
C ILE A 518 6.68 -9.99 -7.02
N HIS A 519 7.56 -9.03 -7.34
CA HIS A 519 8.83 -8.73 -6.65
C HIS A 519 9.89 -9.86 -6.63
N THR A 520 9.66 -10.98 -7.29
CA THR A 520 10.63 -12.09 -7.33
C THR A 520 10.92 -12.58 -8.75
N VAL A 521 11.73 -13.63 -8.85
CA VAL A 521 12.16 -14.27 -10.11
C VAL A 521 10.96 -14.82 -10.86
N ASP A 522 10.99 -14.73 -12.19
CA ASP A 522 9.94 -15.23 -13.08
C ASP A 522 8.57 -14.58 -12.84
N GLU A 523 8.55 -13.28 -12.55
CA GLU A 523 7.33 -12.47 -12.58
C GLU A 523 6.64 -12.60 -13.94
N ARG A 524 5.33 -12.87 -13.91
CA ARG A 524 4.53 -13.08 -15.12
C ARG A 524 3.05 -12.79 -14.90
N VAL A 525 2.37 -12.37 -15.97
CA VAL A 525 0.91 -12.18 -16.01
C VAL A 525 0.29 -13.01 -17.13
N ARG A 526 -0.89 -13.57 -16.90
CA ARG A 526 -1.70 -14.16 -17.97
C ARG A 526 -2.38 -13.07 -18.77
N ILE A 527 -2.31 -13.16 -20.08
CA ILE A 527 -2.90 -12.11 -20.94
C ILE A 527 -4.43 -12.12 -20.92
N ASP A 528 -5.06 -13.27 -20.63
CA ASP A 528 -6.51 -13.32 -20.39
C ASP A 528 -6.92 -12.49 -19.15
N SER A 529 -6.10 -12.50 -18.11
CA SER A 529 -6.30 -11.75 -16.88
C SER A 529 -6.00 -10.27 -17.08
N HIS A 530 -4.97 -9.92 -17.87
CA HIS A 530 -4.74 -8.55 -18.32
C HIS A 530 -5.95 -7.99 -19.10
N LEU A 531 -6.57 -8.80 -19.97
CA LEU A 531 -7.76 -8.38 -20.71
C LEU A 531 -8.97 -8.12 -19.81
N ASP A 532 -9.12 -8.84 -18.70
CA ASP A 532 -10.18 -8.55 -17.73
C ASP A 532 -9.98 -7.19 -17.07
N ILE A 533 -8.71 -6.80 -16.82
CA ILE A 533 -8.38 -5.45 -16.34
C ILE A 533 -8.78 -4.39 -17.36
N VAL A 534 -8.45 -4.61 -18.64
CA VAL A 534 -8.83 -3.70 -19.74
C VAL A 534 -10.36 -3.55 -19.83
N ARG A 535 -11.09 -4.67 -19.76
CA ARG A 535 -12.57 -4.67 -19.82
C ARG A 535 -13.17 -3.91 -18.64
N PHE A 536 -12.68 -4.18 -17.43
CA PHE A 536 -13.16 -3.52 -16.23
C PHE A 536 -12.95 -2.00 -16.31
N TYR A 537 -11.75 -1.53 -16.66
CA TYR A 537 -11.51 -0.08 -16.79
C TYR A 537 -12.38 0.55 -17.89
N TYR A 538 -12.58 -0.14 -19.02
CA TYR A 538 -13.45 0.34 -20.09
C TYR A 538 -14.89 0.56 -19.60
N ASP A 539 -15.44 -0.39 -18.86
CA ASP A 539 -16.81 -0.28 -18.33
C ASP A 539 -16.91 0.68 -17.13
N LEU A 540 -15.89 0.72 -16.27
CA LEU A 540 -15.81 1.65 -15.14
C LEU A 540 -15.85 3.10 -15.60
N ILE A 541 -15.01 3.44 -16.59
CA ILE A 541 -14.94 4.80 -17.16
C ILE A 541 -16.31 5.21 -17.70
N ARG A 542 -16.98 4.33 -18.46
CA ARG A 542 -18.32 4.61 -19.02
C ARG A 542 -19.37 4.80 -17.93
N ASN A 543 -19.36 3.96 -16.90
CA ASN A 543 -20.31 4.05 -15.80
C ASN A 543 -20.12 5.31 -14.94
N PHE A 544 -18.86 5.69 -14.64
CA PHE A 544 -18.56 6.93 -13.91
C PHE A 544 -18.84 8.20 -14.74
N ASP A 545 -18.65 8.13 -16.06
CA ASP A 545 -19.00 9.21 -16.97
C ASP A 545 -20.51 9.45 -17.06
N ALA A 546 -21.31 8.38 -16.97
CA ALA A 546 -22.76 8.44 -16.93
C ALA A 546 -23.33 8.89 -15.55
N ALA A 547 -22.55 8.78 -14.48
CA ALA A 547 -23.01 9.07 -13.12
C ALA A 547 -23.07 10.58 -12.81
N GLU A 548 -24.12 11.01 -12.09
CA GLU A 548 -24.45 12.44 -11.90
C GLU A 548 -24.20 12.98 -10.48
N PHE A 549 -23.55 12.21 -9.61
CA PHE A 549 -23.28 12.60 -8.22
C PHE A 549 -22.05 13.49 -8.04
#